data_AF-A0A5P1RC25-F1
#
_entry.id   AF-A0A5P1RC25-F1
#
_cell.length_a   1.000
_cell.length_b   1.000
_cell.length_c   1.000
_cell.angle_alpha   90.00
_cell.angle_beta   90.00
_cell.angle_gamma   90.00
#
_symmetry.space_group_name_H-M   'P 1'
#
loop_
_entity.id
_entity.type
_entity.pdbx_description
1 polymer ?
#
loop_
_entity_poly.entity_id
_entity_poly.type
_entity_poly.pdbx_seq_one_letter_code
_entity_poly.pdbx_strand_id
1 'polypeptide(L)' 'MKSFLFSTDNERGGVMLCDIDTLEDAVEYLKERFAGVVRVEQGKDYWDEAEGFCFQTGEVDAQHQGEDSST' A
#
# COMPACT_ATOMS: atom_id res chain seq x y z
N MET A 1 -6.97 15.24 8.64
CA MET A 1 -7.16 13.78 8.80
C MET A 1 -6.97 13.10 7.46
N LYS A 2 -6.03 12.17 7.40
CA LYS A 2 -5.70 11.30 6.26
C LYS A 2 -5.85 9.84 6.67
N SER A 3 -5.97 8.97 5.66
CA SER A 3 -6.00 7.52 5.80
C SER A 3 -4.72 6.90 5.25
N PHE A 4 -4.12 5.98 5.99
CA PHE A 4 -3.01 5.15 5.54
C PHE A 4 -3.37 3.68 5.71
N LEU A 5 -3.22 2.87 4.67
CA LEU A 5 -3.26 1.41 4.77
C LEU A 5 -1.85 0.92 5.12
N PHE A 6 -1.72 -0.10 5.96
CA PHE A 6 -0.41 -0.72 6.23
C PHE A 6 -0.50 -2.22 6.40
N SER A 7 0.60 -2.91 6.10
CA SER A 7 0.75 -4.37 6.16
C SER A 7 2.05 -4.75 6.88
N THR A 8 2.03 -5.91 7.54
CA THR A 8 3.17 -6.47 8.27
C THR A 8 3.59 -7.84 7.72
N ASP A 9 4.83 -8.24 8.01
CA ASP A 9 5.47 -9.52 7.67
C ASP A 9 4.65 -10.78 7.97
N ASN A 10 3.73 -10.71 8.93
CA ASN A 10 2.87 -11.78 9.41
C ASN A 10 1.42 -11.69 8.85
N GLU A 11 1.26 -11.07 7.68
CA GLU A 11 -0.01 -10.86 6.94
C GLU A 11 -1.07 -10.02 7.67
N ARG A 12 -0.76 -9.48 8.86
CA ARG A 12 -1.64 -8.55 9.57
C ARG A 12 -1.45 -7.13 9.05
N GLY A 13 -2.52 -6.38 9.03
CA GLY A 13 -2.51 -4.99 8.58
C GLY A 13 -3.73 -4.22 9.09
N GLY A 14 -3.87 -2.97 8.69
CA GLY A 14 -5.00 -2.14 9.07
C GLY A 14 -5.01 -0.78 8.40
N VAL A 15 -6.10 -0.03 8.62
CA VAL A 15 -6.22 1.37 8.20
C VAL A 15 -6.02 2.27 9.42
N MET A 16 -5.04 3.16 9.34
CA MET A 16 -4.83 4.24 10.30
C MET A 16 -5.54 5.51 9.82
N LEU A 17 -6.41 6.07 10.66
CA LEU A 17 -6.98 7.41 10.48
C LEU A 17 -6.30 8.37 11.48
N CYS A 18 -5.62 9.39 10.97
CA CYS A 18 -4.82 10.30 11.78
C CYS A 18 -4.65 11.67 11.10
N ASP A 19 -4.05 12.63 11.80
CA ASP A 19 -3.69 13.95 11.26
C ASP A 19 -2.19 14.04 10.89
N ILE A 20 -1.58 12.92 10.48
CA ILE A 20 -0.24 12.89 9.88
C ILE A 20 -0.36 13.33 8.41
N ASP A 21 0.46 14.30 8.00
CA ASP A 21 0.35 14.95 6.68
C ASP A 21 1.19 14.31 5.57
N THR A 22 2.27 13.59 5.87
CA THR A 22 3.14 12.95 4.86
C THR A 22 3.08 11.42 4.92
N LEU A 23 3.58 10.73 3.89
CA LEU A 23 3.69 9.26 3.91
C LEU A 23 4.92 8.83 4.71
N GLU A 24 5.96 9.63 4.66
CA GLU A 24 7.22 9.51 5.37
C GLU A 24 7.02 9.50 6.89
N ASP A 25 6.30 10.49 7.43
CA ASP A 25 5.94 10.57 8.86
C ASP A 25 5.06 9.38 9.28
N ALA A 26 4.17 8.91 8.39
CA ALA A 26 3.29 7.79 8.67
C ALA A 26 4.04 6.46 8.70
N VAL A 27 5.04 6.28 7.82
CA VAL A 27 5.94 5.11 7.80
C VAL A 27 6.72 5.00 9.10
N GLU A 28 7.40 6.07 9.54
CA GLU A 28 8.17 6.03 10.79
C GLU A 28 7.25 5.83 12.01
N TYR A 29 6.12 6.53 12.10
CA TYR A 29 5.14 6.32 13.17
C TYR A 29 4.62 4.86 13.21
N LEU A 30 4.32 4.25 12.06
CA LEU A 30 3.83 2.87 12.00
C LEU A 30 4.93 1.86 12.39
N LYS A 31 6.19 2.09 12.00
CA LYS A 31 7.35 1.25 12.38
C LYS A 31 7.69 1.35 13.87
N GLU A 32 7.53 2.51 14.51
CA GLU A 32 7.60 2.63 15.96
C GLU A 32 6.42 1.89 16.65
N ARG A 33 5.24 1.94 16.04
CA ARG A 33 3.99 1.49 16.66
C ARG A 33 3.70 -0.01 16.50
N PHE A 34 4.21 -0.64 15.45
CA PHE A 34 3.98 -2.03 15.08
C PHE A 34 5.28 -2.67 14.58
N ALA A 35 5.64 -3.83 15.13
CA ALA A 35 6.77 -4.61 14.62
C ALA A 35 6.45 -5.22 13.25
N GLY A 36 7.47 -5.31 12.38
CA GLY A 36 7.36 -6.00 11.09
C GLY A 36 6.55 -5.26 10.01
N VAL A 37 6.35 -3.95 10.09
CA VAL A 37 5.69 -3.17 9.02
C VAL A 37 6.54 -3.21 7.75
N VAL A 38 6.03 -3.88 6.71
CA VAL A 38 6.71 -4.06 5.42
C VAL A 38 6.19 -3.11 4.34
N ARG A 39 4.98 -2.55 4.49
CA ARG A 39 4.33 -1.70 3.48
C ARG A 39 3.34 -0.70 4.08
N VAL A 40 3.30 0.52 3.54
CA VAL A 40 2.37 1.61 3.92
C VAL A 40 1.90 2.34 2.66
N GLU A 41 0.61 2.65 2.53
CA GLU A 41 0.01 3.17 1.30
C GLU A 41 -0.93 4.37 1.54
N GLN A 42 -0.82 5.40 0.69
CA GLN A 42 -1.72 6.55 0.60
C GLN A 42 -2.20 6.75 -0.85
N GLY A 43 -3.23 5.99 -1.25
CA GLY A 43 -3.94 6.18 -2.53
C GLY A 43 -3.19 5.67 -3.76
N LYS A 44 -2.07 6.30 -4.12
CA LYS A 44 -1.14 5.84 -5.17
C LYS A 44 0.31 5.86 -4.71
N ASP A 45 0.64 6.77 -3.81
CA ASP A 45 1.93 6.85 -3.15
C ASP A 45 2.04 5.71 -2.13
N TYR A 46 3.15 4.97 -2.15
CA TYR A 46 3.40 3.89 -1.20
C TYR A 46 4.86 3.84 -0.77
N TRP A 47 5.08 3.21 0.38
CA TRP A 47 6.38 2.80 0.87
C TRP A 47 6.38 1.30 1.08
N ASP A 48 7.47 0.63 0.73
CA ASP A 48 7.79 -0.69 1.27
C ASP A 48 9.28 -0.86 1.57
N GLU A 49 9.60 -1.94 2.30
CA GLU A 49 10.95 -2.25 2.77
C GLU A 49 11.94 -2.58 1.64
N ALA A 50 11.47 -2.93 0.44
CA ALA A 50 12.32 -3.36 -0.67
C ALA A 50 12.69 -2.21 -1.61
N GLU A 51 11.73 -1.35 -1.99
CA GLU A 51 11.94 -0.26 -2.95
C GLU A 51 12.01 1.12 -2.29
N GLY A 52 11.51 1.27 -1.06
CA GLY A 52 11.37 2.57 -0.40
C GLY A 52 10.11 3.29 -0.88
N PHE A 53 10.20 4.61 -1.09
CA PHE A 53 9.05 5.44 -1.48
C PHE A 53 8.85 5.44 -3.00
N CYS A 54 7.70 4.92 -3.42
CA CYS A 54 7.32 4.70 -4.82
C CYS A 54 5.92 5.27 -5.12
N PHE A 55 5.63 5.48 -6.41
CA PHE A 55 4.32 5.91 -6.89
C PHE A 55 3.73 4.84 -7.82
N GLN A 56 2.50 4.41 -7.57
CA GLN A 56 1.82 3.43 -8.41
C GLN A 56 1.37 4.05 -9.74
N THR A 57 2.23 3.92 -10.75
CA THR A 57 1.87 4.15 -12.15
C THR A 57 0.77 3.17 -12.56
N GLY A 58 -0.37 3.70 -12.99
CA GLY A 58 -1.59 2.94 -13.25
C GLY A 58 -1.60 2.16 -14.57
N GLU A 59 -0.57 1.37 -14.85
CA GLU A 59 -0.63 0.34 -15.89
C GLU A 59 -1.27 -0.92 -15.32
N VAL A 60 -2.61 -0.96 -15.41
CA VAL A 60 -3.35 -2.22 -15.39
C VAL A 60 -3.11 -2.91 -16.72
N ASP A 61 -2.31 -3.97 -16.72
CA ASP A 61 -1.97 -4.74 -17.90
C ASP A 61 -3.25 -5.41 -18.47
N ALA A 62 -3.79 -4.85 -19.55
CA ALA A 62 -5.08 -5.23 -20.11
C ALA A 62 -4.95 -6.45 -21.05
N GLN A 63 -4.51 -7.58 -20.49
CA GLN A 63 -4.19 -8.84 -21.17
C GLN A 63 -4.51 -10.02 -20.25
N HIS A 64 -5.01 -11.20 -20.64
CA HIS A 64 -5.67 -11.78 -21.83
C HIS A 64 -6.19 -13.19 -21.36
N GLN A 65 -7.17 -13.91 -21.90
CA GLN A 65 -8.13 -13.80 -23.03
C GLN A 65 -9.38 -14.68 -22.63
N GLY A 66 -10.36 -15.13 -23.43
CA GLY A 66 -10.64 -15.05 -24.87
C GLY A 66 -11.67 -16.09 -25.41
N GLU A 67 -12.23 -16.98 -24.60
CA GLU A 67 -13.02 -18.17 -25.00
C GLU A 67 -14.47 -18.14 -24.45
N ASP A 68 -15.50 -18.70 -25.08
CA ASP A 68 -15.75 -18.94 -26.52
C ASP A 68 -17.28 -18.99 -26.77
N SER A 69 -17.71 -19.04 -28.03
CA SER A 69 -19.08 -19.03 -28.51
C SER A 69 -19.90 -20.29 -28.18
N SER A 70 -21.21 -20.15 -27.93
CA SER A 70 -22.25 -20.84 -28.72
C SER A 70 -23.68 -20.35 -28.43
N THR A 71 -24.50 -20.46 -29.47
CA THR A 71 -25.97 -20.29 -29.51
C THR A 71 -26.68 -21.57 -29.06
#